data_AF-A0A929VY79-F1
#
_entry.id   AF-A0A929VY79-F1
#
_cell.length_a   1.000
_cell.length_b   1.000
_cell.length_c   1.000
_cell.angle_alpha   90.00
_cell.angle_beta   90.00
_cell.angle_gamma   90.00
#
_symmetry.space_group_name_H-M   'P 1'
#
loop_
_entity.id
_entity.type
_entity.pdbx_description
1 polymer ?
#
loop_
_entity_poly.entity_id
_entity_poly.type
_entity_poly.pdbx_seq_one_letter_code
_entity_poly.pdbx_strand_id
1 'polypeptide(L)'
;MKHKKFELCINTNIKESFVFTNKDISGLHTPRFFKFVGLPFTMSAAQYATYYGDKTVKLPAGLTANVGEIDAQKHILKLTPIGNVVPANTAVIITGSAGEYTLDVSTEVGSVPAKNDLKGSLTEIPAATVSSASVAYYAMAYNTEAQKVSFGLVEGTSIPAGKAYIEISKTAGAAPELLGDFLISSVQHVQRDTDSATIYDLNGRKVTQPVSGQLYVRNGKKFIYLR
;
A
#
# COMPACT_ATOMS: atom_id res chain seq x y z
N MET A 1 -6.14 10.73 30.40
CA MET A 1 -6.35 10.08 29.09
C MET A 1 -5.01 9.55 28.61
N LYS A 2 -4.85 8.24 28.43
CA LYS A 2 -3.59 7.66 27.94
C LYS A 2 -3.49 7.95 26.45
N HIS A 3 -2.51 8.75 26.04
CA HIS A 3 -2.22 8.98 24.63
C HIS A 3 -1.76 7.66 24.01
N LYS A 4 -2.57 7.08 23.13
CA LYS A 4 -2.19 5.91 22.32
C LYS A 4 -1.01 6.30 21.44
N LYS A 5 0.11 5.58 21.57
CA LYS A 5 1.34 5.88 20.85
C LYS A 5 1.30 5.25 19.45
N PHE A 6 0.95 6.06 18.45
CA PHE A 6 1.05 5.71 17.03
C PHE A 6 2.38 6.22 16.47
N GLU A 7 3.14 5.36 15.82
CA GLU A 7 4.34 5.76 15.08
C GLU A 7 4.02 5.71 13.58
N LEU A 8 4.11 6.86 12.90
CA LEU A 8 3.86 6.96 11.47
C LEU A 8 4.89 6.15 10.69
N CYS A 9 4.43 5.30 9.77
CA CYS A 9 5.30 4.54 8.88
C CYS A 9 5.74 5.45 7.71
N ILE A 10 6.71 6.33 7.95
CA ILE A 10 7.18 7.28 6.94
C ILE A 10 8.33 6.68 6.13
N ASN A 11 8.12 6.41 4.84
CA ASN A 11 9.22 6.15 3.91
C ASN A 11 9.90 7.49 3.53
N THR A 12 11.14 7.69 3.97
CA THR A 12 11.95 8.91 3.82
C THR A 12 12.79 8.96 2.54
N ASN A 13 12.76 7.92 1.71
CA ASN A 13 13.58 7.85 0.49
C ASN A 13 12.81 8.35 -0.73
N ILE A 14 12.81 9.67 -0.94
CA ILE A 14 12.41 10.28 -2.22
C ILE A 14 13.64 11.03 -2.75
N LYS A 15 14.69 10.30 -3.11
CA LYS A 15 15.79 10.83 -3.93
C LYS A 15 15.75 10.14 -5.28
N GLU A 16 15.50 10.92 -6.33
CA GLU A 16 15.52 10.46 -7.72
C GLU A 16 16.94 10.04 -8.12
N SER A 17 17.11 8.87 -8.73
CA SER A 17 18.40 8.37 -9.22
C SER A 17 18.52 8.54 -10.74
N PHE A 18 19.58 9.23 -11.19
CA PHE A 18 19.92 9.42 -12.60
C PHE A 18 21.14 8.54 -12.96
N VAL A 19 21.11 7.84 -14.09
CA VAL A 19 22.27 7.06 -14.60
C VAL A 19 22.69 7.56 -15.98
N PHE A 20 24.01 7.70 -16.18
CA PHE A 20 24.62 8.08 -17.46
C PHE A 20 24.81 6.85 -18.36
N THR A 21 24.29 6.88 -19.58
CA THR A 21 24.63 5.89 -20.62
C THR A 21 25.65 6.49 -21.58
N ASN A 22 26.88 5.97 -21.60
CA ASN A 22 27.87 6.30 -22.62
C ASN A 22 27.58 5.52 -23.91
N LYS A 23 27.57 6.23 -25.05
CA LYS A 23 27.85 5.62 -26.36
C LYS A 23 29.07 6.36 -26.91
N ASP A 24 30.21 5.68 -26.94
CA ASP A 24 31.47 6.23 -27.45
C ASP A 24 31.27 6.80 -28.85
N ILE A 25 31.39 8.12 -28.99
CA ILE A 25 31.65 8.76 -30.27
C ILE A 25 32.57 9.95 -30.00
N SER A 26 33.80 9.82 -30.49
CA SER A 26 34.82 10.85 -30.54
C SER A 26 34.28 12.15 -31.17
N GLY A 27 34.40 13.25 -30.45
CA GLY A 27 34.46 14.59 -31.05
C GLY A 27 33.15 15.18 -31.58
N LEU A 28 32.15 15.40 -30.73
CA LEU A 28 31.19 16.50 -30.86
C LEU A 28 30.43 16.63 -29.54
N HIS A 29 30.14 17.85 -29.07
CA HIS A 29 29.32 18.07 -27.86
C HIS A 29 27.88 17.62 -28.13
N THR A 30 27.62 16.32 -28.02
CA THR A 30 26.26 15.78 -28.08
C THR A 30 25.60 15.93 -26.70
N PRO A 31 24.31 16.34 -26.64
CA PRO A 31 23.59 16.40 -25.38
C PRO A 31 23.52 15.01 -24.76
N ARG A 32 23.95 14.90 -23.49
CA ARG A 32 23.79 13.67 -22.70
C ARG A 32 22.32 13.58 -22.28
N PHE A 33 21.62 12.57 -22.78
CA PHE A 33 20.26 12.28 -22.33
C PHE A 33 20.30 11.53 -21.00
N PHE A 34 19.55 12.01 -20.02
CA PHE A 34 19.39 11.35 -18.73
C PHE A 34 18.34 10.25 -18.85
N LYS A 35 18.67 9.04 -18.39
CA LYS A 35 17.66 8.02 -18.12
C LYS A 35 17.29 8.12 -16.65
N PHE A 36 16.01 8.35 -16.37
CA PHE A 36 15.47 8.23 -15.01
C PHE A 36 15.56 6.76 -14.58
N VAL A 37 16.28 6.48 -13.51
CA VAL A 37 16.48 5.14 -12.98
C VAL A 37 15.67 5.00 -11.71
N GLY A 38 14.36 4.86 -11.91
CA GLY A 38 13.37 4.50 -10.90
C GLY A 38 13.35 5.34 -9.62
N LEU A 39 12.39 5.02 -8.75
CA LEU A 39 12.28 5.59 -7.41
C LEU A 39 12.71 4.53 -6.40
N PRO A 40 13.74 4.79 -5.56
CA PRO A 40 14.09 3.86 -4.50
C PRO A 40 12.93 3.71 -3.52
N PHE A 41 12.63 2.49 -3.13
CA PHE A 41 11.48 2.16 -2.30
C PHE A 41 11.84 1.05 -1.30
N THR A 42 11.74 1.34 -0.01
CA THR A 42 12.02 0.37 1.04
C THR A 42 10.72 -0.10 1.66
N MET A 43 10.51 -1.41 1.68
CA MET A 43 9.44 -2.06 2.43
C MET A 43 9.96 -2.46 3.81
N SER A 44 9.28 -2.01 4.87
CA SER A 44 9.65 -2.35 6.24
C SER A 44 9.21 -3.77 6.61
N ALA A 45 9.65 -4.26 7.78
CA ALA A 45 9.17 -5.51 8.37
C ALA A 45 7.65 -5.55 8.60
N ALA A 46 6.99 -4.38 8.57
CA ALA A 46 5.53 -4.30 8.67
C ALA A 46 4.82 -4.78 7.39
N GLN A 47 5.53 -4.92 6.25
CA GLN A 47 4.99 -5.42 4.97
C GLN A 47 3.91 -4.54 4.31
N TYR A 48 3.74 -3.31 4.79
CA TYR A 48 2.86 -2.29 4.23
C TYR A 48 3.61 -0.97 4.02
N ALA A 49 3.28 -0.28 2.94
CA ALA A 49 3.74 1.08 2.66
C ALA A 49 2.68 1.84 1.83
N THR A 50 2.68 3.17 1.90
CA THR A 50 1.78 4.00 1.09
C THR A 50 2.53 4.68 -0.05
N TYR A 51 1.84 4.91 -1.17
CA TYR A 51 2.39 5.61 -2.32
C TYR A 51 1.33 6.47 -3.01
N TYR A 52 1.75 7.64 -3.48
CA TYR A 52 1.00 8.51 -4.38
C TYR A 52 2.01 9.25 -5.28
N GLY A 53 1.70 9.42 -6.56
CA GLY A 53 2.57 10.12 -7.51
C GLY A 53 1.84 10.54 -8.78
N ASP A 54 2.45 11.45 -9.53
CA ASP A 54 1.90 12.03 -10.77
C ASP A 54 2.21 11.19 -12.03
N LYS A 55 3.09 10.19 -11.89
CA LYS A 55 3.49 9.26 -12.95
C LYS A 55 3.00 7.86 -12.64
N THR A 56 2.67 7.13 -13.70
CA THR A 56 2.42 5.70 -13.61
C THR A 56 3.71 4.98 -13.26
N VAL A 57 3.66 4.09 -12.28
CA VAL A 57 4.80 3.28 -11.84
C VAL A 57 4.47 1.80 -11.86
N LYS A 58 5.47 0.99 -12.20
CA LYS A 58 5.41 -0.47 -12.13
C LYS A 58 6.19 -0.94 -10.92
N LEU A 59 5.53 -1.74 -10.10
CA LEU A 59 6.12 -2.39 -8.95
C LEU A 59 6.90 -3.64 -9.40
N PRO A 60 8.08 -3.90 -8.81
CA PRO A 60 8.81 -5.14 -9.01
C PRO A 60 8.07 -6.36 -8.47
N ALA A 61 8.53 -7.55 -8.85
CA ALA A 61 7.95 -8.81 -8.40
C ALA A 61 7.93 -8.91 -6.86
N GLY A 62 6.84 -9.48 -6.32
CA GLY A 62 6.64 -9.63 -4.88
C GLY A 62 5.99 -8.43 -4.18
N LEU A 63 5.72 -7.34 -4.91
CA LEU A 63 4.92 -6.21 -4.44
C LEU A 63 3.57 -6.15 -5.18
N THR A 64 2.53 -5.79 -4.43
CA THR A 64 1.17 -5.59 -4.95
C THR A 64 0.63 -4.25 -4.48
N ALA A 65 0.10 -3.45 -5.39
CA ALA A 65 -0.63 -2.23 -5.08
C ALA A 65 -2.11 -2.55 -4.79
N ASN A 66 -2.66 -1.84 -3.82
CA ASN A 66 -4.05 -1.97 -3.41
C ASN A 66 -4.69 -0.59 -3.26
N VAL A 67 -5.91 -0.43 -3.76
CA VAL A 67 -6.78 0.70 -3.37
C VAL A 67 -7.51 0.34 -2.07
N GLY A 68 -8.06 1.33 -1.38
CA GLY A 68 -8.74 1.15 -0.10
C GLY A 68 -10.16 1.70 -0.11
N GLU A 69 -11.10 0.94 0.43
CA GLU A 69 -12.48 1.37 0.68
C GLU A 69 -12.80 1.29 2.17
N ILE A 70 -13.39 2.34 2.73
CA ILE A 70 -13.78 2.42 4.14
C ILE A 70 -15.08 1.64 4.35
N ASP A 71 -15.00 0.60 5.19
CA ASP A 71 -16.16 -0.03 5.82
C ASP A 71 -16.42 0.71 7.15
N ALA A 72 -17.28 1.72 7.10
CA ALA A 72 -17.60 2.58 8.25
C ALA A 72 -18.29 1.82 9.39
N GLN A 73 -18.99 0.72 9.09
CA GLN A 73 -19.65 -0.10 10.12
C GLN A 73 -18.64 -0.90 10.93
N LYS A 74 -17.57 -1.34 10.28
CA LYS A 74 -16.53 -2.16 10.91
C LYS A 74 -15.30 -1.36 11.34
N HIS A 75 -15.20 -0.09 10.97
CA HIS A 75 -13.99 0.72 11.13
C HIS A 75 -12.75 0.06 10.50
N ILE A 76 -12.93 -0.53 9.32
CA ILE A 76 -11.88 -1.26 8.60
C ILE A 76 -11.67 -0.61 7.23
N LEU A 77 -10.42 -0.50 6.82
CA LEU A 77 -10.07 -0.25 5.42
C LEU A 77 -9.99 -1.58 4.69
N LYS A 78 -10.92 -1.81 3.77
CA LYS A 78 -10.92 -2.96 2.88
C LYS A 78 -10.02 -2.64 1.71
N LEU A 79 -8.95 -3.42 1.55
CA LEU A 79 -8.08 -3.28 0.39
C LEU A 79 -8.75 -3.87 -0.85
N THR A 80 -8.28 -3.54 -2.04
CA THR A 80 -8.58 -4.27 -3.28
C THR A 80 -7.34 -4.21 -4.16
N PRO A 81 -6.78 -5.37 -4.54
CA PRO A 81 -5.55 -5.40 -5.33
C PRO A 81 -5.81 -4.87 -6.73
N ILE A 82 -4.91 -4.02 -7.22
CA ILE A 82 -4.88 -3.52 -8.61
C ILE A 82 -3.69 -4.09 -9.40
N GLY A 83 -2.96 -5.03 -8.81
CA GLY A 83 -1.78 -5.66 -9.40
C GLY A 83 -0.50 -4.89 -9.13
N ASN A 84 0.40 -4.85 -10.12
CA ASN A 84 1.73 -4.24 -9.99
C ASN A 84 1.89 -2.95 -10.80
N VAL A 85 0.84 -2.44 -11.45
CA VAL A 85 0.88 -1.14 -12.13
C VAL A 85 0.04 -0.16 -11.34
N VAL A 86 0.65 0.91 -10.86
CA VAL A 86 -0.02 2.02 -10.17
C VAL A 86 -0.19 3.16 -11.15
N PRO A 87 -1.42 3.47 -11.59
CA PRO A 87 -1.65 4.61 -12.48
C PRO A 87 -1.29 5.95 -11.83
N ALA A 88 -0.95 6.93 -12.65
CA ALA A 88 -0.77 8.31 -12.22
C ALA A 88 -1.95 8.81 -11.37
N ASN A 89 -1.66 9.66 -10.38
CA ASN A 89 -2.62 10.26 -9.46
C ASN A 89 -3.50 9.26 -8.71
N THR A 90 -2.99 8.05 -8.46
CA THR A 90 -3.71 7.01 -7.71
C THR A 90 -3.03 6.76 -6.37
N ALA A 91 -3.75 6.99 -5.28
CA ALA A 91 -3.29 6.69 -3.93
C ALA A 91 -3.45 5.20 -3.62
N VAL A 92 -2.37 4.54 -3.20
CA VAL A 92 -2.36 3.09 -2.98
C VAL A 92 -1.63 2.70 -1.70
N ILE A 93 -1.97 1.51 -1.22
CA ILE A 93 -1.20 0.76 -0.23
C ILE A 93 -0.48 -0.37 -0.95
N ILE A 94 0.84 -0.34 -0.88
CA ILE A 94 1.73 -1.37 -1.39
C ILE A 94 1.92 -2.40 -0.29
N THR A 95 1.71 -3.66 -0.63
CA THR A 95 1.92 -4.83 0.24
C THR A 95 2.98 -5.72 -0.36
N GLY A 96 3.86 -6.27 0.48
CA GLY A 96 4.90 -7.18 0.01
C GLY A 96 5.91 -7.53 1.10
N SER A 97 6.93 -8.30 0.74
CA SER A 97 7.99 -8.66 1.66
C SER A 97 8.85 -7.44 2.02
N ALA A 98 9.44 -7.45 3.21
CA ALA A 98 10.42 -6.43 3.59
C ALA A 98 11.63 -6.49 2.66
N GLY A 99 12.20 -5.35 2.31
CA GLY A 99 13.33 -5.27 1.39
C GLY A 99 13.48 -3.92 0.71
N GLU A 100 14.53 -3.81 -0.10
CA GLU A 100 14.77 -2.66 -0.96
C GLU A 100 14.32 -2.97 -2.39
N TYR A 101 13.63 -2.02 -2.97
CA TYR A 101 13.00 -2.12 -4.28
C TYR A 101 13.24 -0.83 -5.07
N THR A 102 13.08 -0.92 -6.39
CA THR A 102 13.08 0.23 -7.29
C THR A 102 11.75 0.23 -8.02
N LEU A 103 11.02 1.34 -7.97
CA LEU A 103 9.79 1.51 -8.73
C LEU A 103 10.12 2.13 -10.09
N ASP A 104 9.74 1.45 -11.17
CA ASP A 104 10.02 1.94 -12.52
C ASP A 104 8.88 2.79 -13.03
N VAL A 105 9.18 3.96 -13.62
CA VAL A 105 8.18 4.71 -14.37
C VAL A 105 7.77 3.91 -15.59
N SER A 106 6.47 3.77 -15.80
CA SER A 106 5.90 2.92 -16.84
C SER A 106 4.88 3.68 -17.67
N THR A 107 4.73 3.29 -18.93
CA THR A 107 3.64 3.74 -19.81
C THR A 107 2.51 2.71 -19.89
N GLU A 108 2.58 1.63 -19.11
CA GLU A 108 1.54 0.60 -19.04
C GLU A 108 0.23 1.19 -18.50
N VAL A 109 -0.88 0.80 -19.09
CA VAL A 109 -2.21 1.23 -18.62
C VAL A 109 -2.63 0.31 -17.48
N GLY A 110 -2.66 0.84 -16.26
CA GLY A 110 -3.26 0.15 -15.12
C GLY A 110 -4.77 0.38 -15.03
N SER A 111 -5.46 -0.45 -14.25
CA SER A 111 -6.88 -0.32 -13.97
C SER A 111 -7.08 0.05 -12.51
N VAL A 112 -7.93 1.04 -12.24
CA VAL A 112 -8.32 1.42 -10.88
C VAL A 112 -9.81 1.15 -10.73
N PRO A 113 -10.24 0.49 -9.63
CA PRO A 113 -11.66 0.37 -9.30
C PRO A 113 -12.32 1.75 -9.21
N ALA A 114 -13.64 1.79 -9.46
CA ALA A 114 -14.40 3.04 -9.42
C ALA A 114 -14.39 3.74 -8.04
N LYS A 115 -14.10 3.00 -6.97
CA LYS A 115 -14.05 3.52 -5.60
C LYS A 115 -12.67 3.33 -4.99
N ASN A 116 -12.12 4.43 -4.48
CA ASN A 116 -10.90 4.49 -3.68
C ASN A 116 -11.04 5.65 -2.70
N ASP A 117 -11.12 5.35 -1.41
CA ASP A 117 -11.21 6.33 -0.33
C ASP A 117 -9.82 6.84 0.11
N LEU A 118 -8.75 6.23 -0.39
CA LEU A 118 -7.39 6.74 -0.22
C LEU A 118 -7.21 8.00 -1.06
N LYS A 119 -6.61 9.01 -0.44
CA LYS A 119 -6.17 10.26 -1.06
C LYS A 119 -4.65 10.38 -0.98
N GLY A 120 -4.09 11.27 -1.79
CA GLY A 120 -2.67 11.57 -1.76
C GLY A 120 -2.41 12.98 -2.26
N SER A 121 -1.22 13.50 -1.94
CA SER A 121 -0.78 14.83 -2.33
C SER A 121 0.64 14.79 -2.89
N LEU A 122 0.89 15.57 -3.95
CA LEU A 122 2.24 15.75 -4.51
C LEU A 122 3.09 16.72 -3.69
N THR A 123 2.45 17.51 -2.83
CA THR A 123 3.11 18.43 -1.90
C THR A 123 2.85 18.00 -0.48
N GLU A 124 3.76 18.37 0.43
CA GLU A 124 3.50 18.20 1.87
C GLU A 124 2.22 18.94 2.27
N ILE A 125 1.42 18.33 3.15
CA ILE A 125 0.31 18.98 3.83
C ILE A 125 0.83 19.45 5.19
N PRO A 126 0.98 20.78 5.42
CA PRO A 126 1.56 21.29 6.66
C PRO A 126 0.70 20.97 7.89
N ALA A 127 1.33 20.85 9.05
CA ALA A 127 0.65 20.58 10.32
C ALA A 127 -0.47 21.60 10.66
N ALA A 128 -0.28 22.86 10.28
CA ALA A 128 -1.29 23.90 10.43
C ALA A 128 -2.56 23.60 9.62
N THR A 129 -2.40 23.19 8.37
CA THR A 129 -3.50 22.79 7.47
C THR A 129 -4.21 21.54 8.00
N VAL A 130 -3.46 20.54 8.47
CA VAL A 130 -4.02 19.33 9.09
C VAL A 130 -4.91 19.69 10.28
N SER A 131 -4.45 20.61 11.13
CA SER A 131 -5.14 21.00 12.36
C SER A 131 -6.41 21.83 12.09
N SER A 132 -6.36 22.77 11.14
CA SER A 132 -7.46 23.69 10.85
C SER A 132 -8.50 23.16 9.85
N ALA A 133 -8.27 22.00 9.23
CA ALA A 133 -9.18 21.45 8.23
C ALA A 133 -10.54 21.04 8.84
N SER A 134 -11.59 21.12 8.02
CA SER A 134 -12.93 20.59 8.35
C SER A 134 -12.98 19.05 8.34
N VAL A 135 -11.92 18.40 7.87
CA VAL A 135 -11.72 16.95 7.88
C VAL A 135 -10.63 16.57 8.88
N ALA A 136 -10.72 15.36 9.41
CA ALA A 136 -9.66 14.68 10.14
C ALA A 136 -8.84 13.84 9.15
N TYR A 137 -7.51 13.94 9.25
CA TYR A 137 -6.60 13.17 8.42
C TYR A 137 -6.14 11.92 9.15
N TYR A 138 -6.15 10.79 8.45
CA TYR A 138 -5.64 9.52 8.96
C TYR A 138 -4.53 9.01 8.04
N ALA A 139 -3.42 8.56 8.62
CA ALA A 139 -2.28 8.02 7.89
C ALA A 139 -1.83 6.68 8.47
N MET A 140 -1.18 5.88 7.62
CA MET A 140 -0.69 4.57 8.03
C MET A 140 0.35 4.69 9.15
N ALA A 141 0.10 3.97 10.23
CA ALA A 141 0.93 3.96 11.43
C ALA A 141 0.98 2.55 12.02
N TYR A 142 2.01 2.28 12.81
CA TYR A 142 2.07 1.07 13.62
C TYR A 142 1.38 1.31 14.97
N ASN A 143 0.31 0.57 15.25
CA ASN A 143 -0.36 0.57 16.54
C ASN A 143 0.41 -0.37 17.49
N THR A 144 1.12 0.21 18.44
CA THR A 144 1.96 -0.53 19.40
C THR A 144 1.17 -1.33 20.42
N GLU A 145 -0.04 -0.90 20.78
CA GLU A 145 -0.89 -1.64 21.74
C GLU A 145 -1.45 -2.92 21.10
N ALA A 146 -1.89 -2.81 19.85
CA ALA A 146 -2.48 -3.92 19.13
C ALA A 146 -1.50 -4.66 18.21
N GLN A 147 -0.22 -4.28 18.23
CA GLN A 147 0.89 -4.89 17.50
C GLN A 147 0.61 -5.11 16.01
N LYS A 148 -0.03 -4.12 15.36
CA LYS A 148 -0.47 -4.21 13.96
C LYS A 148 -0.41 -2.86 13.26
N VAL A 149 -0.30 -2.90 11.93
CA VAL A 149 -0.46 -1.70 11.10
C VAL A 149 -1.92 -1.29 11.05
N SER A 150 -2.17 0.00 11.26
CA SER A 150 -3.49 0.63 11.20
C SER A 150 -3.37 2.02 10.59
N PHE A 151 -4.48 2.73 10.43
CA PHE A 151 -4.47 4.16 10.14
C PHE A 151 -4.73 4.94 11.43
N GLY A 152 -3.75 5.73 11.86
CA GLY A 152 -3.83 6.59 13.03
C GLY A 152 -4.23 8.02 12.64
N LEU A 153 -4.89 8.70 13.57
CA LEU A 153 -5.21 10.12 13.44
C LEU A 153 -3.91 10.94 13.37
N VAL A 154 -3.83 11.85 12.40
CA VAL A 154 -2.69 12.76 12.23
C VAL A 154 -3.02 14.08 12.94
N GLU A 155 -2.31 14.36 14.03
CA GLU A 155 -2.43 15.60 14.80
C GLU A 155 -1.06 16.20 15.10
N GLY A 156 -0.94 17.52 14.97
CA GLY A 156 0.29 18.26 15.32
C GLY A 156 1.49 18.00 14.41
N THR A 157 1.33 17.30 13.29
CA THR A 157 2.40 16.98 12.33
C THR A 157 1.95 17.15 10.88
N SER A 158 2.91 17.30 9.96
CA SER A 158 2.66 17.32 8.52
C SER A 158 2.43 15.92 7.95
N ILE A 159 1.77 15.86 6.79
CA ILE A 159 1.69 14.66 5.95
C ILE A 159 2.66 14.85 4.79
N PRO A 160 3.73 14.03 4.68
CA PRO A 160 4.71 14.17 3.63
C PRO A 160 4.12 13.98 2.23
N ALA A 161 4.75 14.62 1.25
CA ALA A 161 4.45 14.42 -0.16
C ALA A 161 4.58 12.95 -0.59
N GLY A 162 3.77 12.57 -1.58
CA GLY A 162 3.79 11.25 -2.22
C GLY A 162 3.31 10.10 -1.33
N LYS A 163 2.58 10.40 -0.26
CA LYS A 163 2.00 9.41 0.66
C LYS A 163 0.49 9.35 0.51
N ALA A 164 -0.06 8.15 0.69
CA ALA A 164 -1.50 7.95 0.77
C ALA A 164 -2.01 8.16 2.20
N TYR A 165 -3.18 8.80 2.32
CA TYR A 165 -3.87 9.10 3.56
C TYR A 165 -5.38 9.02 3.35
N ILE A 166 -6.16 9.16 4.43
CA ILE A 166 -7.63 9.18 4.40
C ILE A 166 -8.11 10.49 5.00
N GLU A 167 -9.18 11.05 4.44
CA GLU A 167 -9.90 12.20 5.02
C GLU A 167 -11.29 11.76 5.47
N ILE A 168 -11.67 12.14 6.68
CA ILE A 168 -13.01 11.92 7.20
C ILE A 168 -13.56 13.23 7.76
N SER A 169 -14.79 13.58 7.38
CA SER A 169 -15.47 14.77 7.90
C SER A 169 -15.51 14.75 9.43
N LYS A 170 -15.14 15.89 10.05
CA LYS A 170 -15.30 16.08 11.50
C LYS A 170 -16.78 16.26 11.83
N THR A 171 -17.24 15.63 12.91
CA THR A 171 -18.59 15.85 13.44
C THR A 171 -18.50 16.86 14.58
N ALA A 172 -19.22 17.98 14.49
CA ALA A 172 -19.17 19.07 15.49
C ALA A 172 -17.74 19.58 15.81
N GLY A 173 -16.84 19.55 14.83
CA GLY A 173 -15.44 19.99 14.98
C GLY A 173 -14.51 18.96 15.65
N ALA A 174 -15.04 17.82 16.09
CA ALA A 174 -14.23 16.74 16.66
C ALA A 174 -13.84 15.70 15.60
N ALA A 175 -12.63 15.16 15.73
CA ALA A 175 -12.21 13.99 14.98
C ALA A 175 -13.02 12.77 15.47
N PRO A 176 -13.50 11.89 14.57
CA PRO A 176 -14.23 10.68 14.97
C PRO A 176 -13.38 9.77 15.88
N GLU A 177 -13.85 9.53 17.10
CA GLU A 177 -13.08 8.95 18.22
C GLU A 177 -12.57 7.50 17.98
N LEU A 178 -13.16 6.77 17.01
CA LEU A 178 -12.88 5.35 16.78
C LEU A 178 -12.46 5.01 15.33
N LEU A 179 -12.25 6.03 14.48
CA LEU A 179 -11.66 5.82 13.16
C LEU A 179 -10.12 5.85 13.21
N GLY A 180 -9.51 6.34 14.30
CA GLY A 180 -8.05 6.27 14.50
C GLY A 180 -7.49 4.87 14.74
N ASP A 181 -8.34 3.86 14.89
CA ASP A 181 -7.96 2.44 14.98
C ASP A 181 -8.30 1.67 13.68
N PHE A 182 -8.36 2.35 12.54
CA PHE A 182 -8.64 1.74 11.24
C PHE A 182 -7.72 0.58 10.94
N LEU A 183 -8.28 -0.62 10.87
CA LEU A 183 -7.49 -1.79 10.53
C LEU A 183 -7.38 -1.93 9.04
N ILE A 184 -6.17 -2.19 8.57
CA ILE A 184 -5.96 -2.63 7.21
C ILE A 184 -6.34 -4.11 7.18
N SER A 185 -7.54 -4.40 6.68
CA SER A 185 -7.81 -5.78 6.29
C SER A 185 -7.06 -6.02 4.99
N SER A 186 -5.95 -6.77 5.06
CA SER A 186 -5.42 -7.37 3.86
C SER A 186 -6.58 -8.14 3.23
N VAL A 187 -6.99 -7.80 2.01
CA VAL A 187 -7.74 -8.77 1.21
C VAL A 187 -6.87 -10.00 1.23
N GLN A 188 -7.45 -11.14 1.63
CA GLN A 188 -6.80 -12.43 1.49
C GLN A 188 -6.10 -12.38 0.16
N HIS A 189 -4.77 -12.37 0.20
CA HIS A 189 -3.98 -12.53 -0.99
C HIS A 189 -4.57 -13.80 -1.59
N VAL A 190 -5.39 -13.66 -2.64
CA VAL A 190 -5.67 -14.78 -3.51
C VAL A 190 -4.29 -15.00 -4.08
N GLN A 191 -3.55 -15.87 -3.39
CA GLN A 191 -2.37 -16.52 -3.90
C GLN A 191 -2.85 -17.17 -5.18
N ARG A 192 -2.84 -16.42 -6.27
CA ARG A 192 -2.72 -16.97 -7.60
C ARG A 192 -1.28 -17.39 -7.70
N ASP A 193 -1.03 -18.54 -7.09
CA ASP A 193 0.05 -19.47 -7.31
C ASP A 193 -0.49 -20.76 -6.68
N THR A 194 -0.92 -21.79 -7.41
CA THR A 194 -0.64 -22.19 -8.78
C THR A 194 -1.80 -23.10 -9.19
N ASP A 195 -2.30 -23.04 -10.42
CA ASP A 195 -3.02 -24.17 -11.00
C ASP A 195 -2.05 -25.35 -11.10
N SER A 196 -2.26 -26.39 -10.27
CA SER A 196 -1.82 -27.80 -10.48
C SER A 196 -1.56 -28.62 -9.20
N ALA A 197 -1.45 -28.02 -8.02
CA ALA A 197 -1.22 -28.84 -6.81
C ALA A 197 -2.52 -29.49 -6.31
N THR A 198 -2.49 -30.82 -6.19
CA THR A 198 -3.60 -31.67 -5.68
C THR A 198 -3.93 -31.32 -4.22
N ILE A 199 -5.22 -31.24 -3.89
CA ILE A 199 -5.72 -30.98 -2.53
C ILE A 199 -5.96 -32.31 -1.81
N TYR A 200 -5.64 -32.36 -0.51
CA TYR A 200 -5.89 -33.52 0.35
C TYR A 200 -6.71 -33.14 1.59
N ASP A 201 -7.51 -34.07 2.10
CA ASP A 201 -8.12 -33.95 3.43
C ASP A 201 -7.08 -34.23 4.55
N LEU A 202 -7.48 -34.05 5.81
CA LEU A 202 -6.59 -34.30 6.96
C LEU A 202 -6.21 -35.78 7.15
N ASN A 203 -6.89 -36.69 6.45
CA ASN A 203 -6.58 -38.11 6.42
C ASN A 203 -5.67 -38.47 5.23
N GLY A 204 -5.22 -37.48 4.46
CA GLY A 204 -4.35 -37.69 3.30
C GLY A 204 -5.06 -38.20 2.05
N ARG A 205 -6.40 -38.12 1.96
CA ARG A 205 -7.16 -38.50 0.76
C ARG A 205 -7.24 -37.34 -0.21
N LYS A 206 -7.08 -37.60 -1.50
CA LYS A 206 -7.22 -36.58 -2.55
C LYS A 206 -8.66 -36.06 -2.62
N VAL A 207 -8.82 -34.74 -2.68
CA VAL A 207 -10.12 -34.04 -2.74
C VAL A 207 -10.21 -33.29 -4.07
N THR A 208 -11.25 -33.56 -4.85
CA THR A 208 -11.51 -32.93 -6.15
C THR A 208 -12.56 -31.82 -6.07
N GLN A 209 -13.47 -31.90 -5.10
CA GLN A 209 -14.51 -30.92 -4.83
C GLN A 209 -14.45 -30.50 -3.36
N PRO A 210 -13.58 -29.55 -3.01
CA PRO A 210 -13.49 -29.06 -1.65
C PRO A 210 -14.75 -28.28 -1.27
N VAL A 211 -15.23 -28.52 -0.05
CA VAL A 211 -16.36 -27.82 0.56
C VAL A 211 -15.85 -26.56 1.27
N SER A 212 -16.52 -25.43 1.05
CA SER A 212 -16.19 -24.15 1.72
C SER A 212 -16.28 -24.28 3.24
N GLY A 213 -15.32 -23.70 3.96
CA GLY A 213 -15.22 -23.73 5.42
C GLY A 213 -14.49 -24.94 6.00
N GLN A 214 -14.06 -25.92 5.19
CA GLN A 214 -13.32 -27.09 5.68
C GLN A 214 -11.80 -26.94 5.53
N LEU A 215 -11.05 -27.65 6.38
CA LEU A 215 -9.58 -27.63 6.41
C LEU A 215 -8.99 -28.71 5.48
N TYR A 216 -8.02 -28.32 4.66
CA TYR A 216 -7.33 -29.16 3.68
C TYR A 216 -5.82 -28.96 3.72
N VAL A 217 -5.10 -29.82 2.98
CA VAL A 217 -3.65 -29.76 2.78
C VAL A 217 -3.33 -29.60 1.30
N ARG A 218 -2.44 -28.67 0.97
CA ARG A 218 -1.88 -28.46 -0.37
C ARG A 218 -0.42 -28.04 -0.24
N ASN A 219 0.47 -28.66 -1.02
CA ASN A 219 1.92 -28.41 -0.95
C ASN A 219 2.49 -28.49 0.49
N GLY A 220 2.01 -29.46 1.28
CA GLY A 220 2.43 -29.66 2.68
C GLY A 220 1.94 -28.59 3.66
N LYS A 221 1.10 -27.64 3.22
CA LYS A 221 0.54 -26.56 4.07
C LYS A 221 -0.95 -26.78 4.30
N LYS A 222 -1.40 -26.56 5.54
CA LYS A 222 -2.82 -26.58 5.92
C LYS A 222 -3.50 -25.26 5.53
N PHE A 223 -4.72 -25.33 5.00
CA PHE A 223 -5.52 -24.16 4.62
C PHE A 223 -7.02 -24.45 4.73
N ILE A 224 -7.85 -23.44 4.99
CA ILE A 224 -9.31 -23.57 4.93
C ILE A 224 -9.75 -23.22 3.51
N TYR A 225 -10.51 -24.10 2.86
CA TYR A 225 -11.05 -23.79 1.54
C TYR A 225 -12.19 -22.80 1.68
N LEU A 226 -12.12 -21.68 0.96
CA LEU A 226 -13.15 -20.67 0.88
C LEU A 226 -13.50 -20.53 -0.60
N ARG A 227 -14.79 -20.54 -0.92
CA ARG A 227 -15.28 -20.31 -2.29
C ARG A 227 -15.34 -18.82 -2.61
#